data_AF-A0A2P6MHK0-F1
#
_entry.id   AF-A0A2P6MHK0-F1
#
_cell.length_a   1.000
_cell.length_b   1.000
_cell.length_c   1.000
_cell.angle_alpha   90.00
_cell.angle_beta   90.00
_cell.angle_gamma   90.00
#
_symmetry.space_group_name_H-M   'P 1'
#
loop_
_entity.id
_entity.type
_entity.pdbx_description
1 polymer ?
#
loop_
_entity_poly.entity_id
_entity_poly.type
_entity_poly.pdbx_seq_one_letter_code
_entity_poly.pdbx_strand_id
1 'polypeptide(L)'
;MSEKLLVVDDQFGIRVLLKEVFEKDGYETYEAANGQKALQILESEHPDLVLLDMKIPGMDGIEILREMRQREMKTDVFLMTAYGEMELIKEAKSLGAVTHFAKPFDIDTVRSRIREFFDEKDGM
;
A
#
# COMPACT_ATOMS: atom_id res chain seq x y z
N MET A 1 2.61 -14.33 14.14
CA MET A 1 2.80 -14.52 12.68
C MET A 1 3.45 -13.25 12.18
N SER A 2 4.19 -13.26 11.08
CA SER A 2 4.68 -12.02 10.48
C SER A 2 3.55 -11.32 9.72
N GLU A 3 3.36 -10.03 9.93
CA GLU A 3 2.40 -9.23 9.18
C GLU A 3 2.83 -9.15 7.71
N LYS A 4 1.85 -9.20 6.83
CA LYS A 4 2.05 -9.26 5.38
C LYS A 4 1.83 -7.89 4.74
N LEU A 5 2.81 -7.45 3.97
CA LEU A 5 2.78 -6.19 3.23
C LEU A 5 2.77 -6.44 1.73
N LEU A 6 2.01 -5.63 1.00
CA LEU A 6 2.10 -5.57 -0.47
C LEU A 6 2.49 -4.16 -0.90
N VAL A 7 3.62 -4.04 -1.61
CA VAL A 7 4.06 -2.79 -2.24
C VAL A 7 3.65 -2.79 -3.71
N VAL A 8 2.83 -1.81 -4.10
CA VAL A 8 2.36 -1.61 -5.46
C VAL A 8 2.88 -0.28 -5.97
N ASP A 9 3.78 -0.32 -6.95
CA ASP A 9 4.43 0.86 -7.53
C ASP A 9 4.95 0.47 -8.93
N ASP A 10 4.92 1.33 -9.93
CA ASP A 10 5.45 0.99 -11.26
C ASP A 10 6.99 1.03 -11.29
N GLN A 11 7.60 1.79 -10.39
CA GLN A 11 9.05 1.98 -10.30
C GLN A 11 9.72 0.81 -9.57
N PHE A 12 10.48 0.00 -10.32
CA PHE A 12 11.20 -1.16 -9.76
C PHE A 12 12.10 -0.81 -8.57
N GLY A 13 12.82 0.32 -8.65
CA GLY A 13 13.70 0.76 -7.56
C GLY A 13 12.97 1.04 -6.25
N ILE A 14 11.75 1.60 -6.31
CA ILE A 14 10.95 1.85 -5.10
C ILE A 14 10.48 0.53 -4.50
N ARG A 15 9.96 -0.39 -5.32
CA ARG A 15 9.48 -1.69 -4.84
C ARG A 15 10.57 -2.50 -4.13
N VAL A 16 11.74 -2.61 -4.75
CA VAL A 16 12.88 -3.34 -4.17
C VAL A 16 13.34 -2.70 -2.88
N LEU A 17 13.49 -1.37 -2.87
CA LEU A 17 13.92 -0.63 -1.68
C LEU A 17 12.97 -0.83 -0.49
N LEU A 18 11.67 -0.65 -0.72
CA LEU A 18 10.66 -0.81 0.33
C LEU A 18 10.59 -2.24 0.82
N LYS A 19 10.65 -3.23 -0.08
CA LYS A 19 10.71 -4.64 0.31
C LYS A 19 11.90 -4.95 1.20
N GLU A 20 13.11 -4.60 0.78
CA GLU A 20 14.32 -4.88 1.57
C GLU A 20 14.25 -4.23 2.96
N VAL A 21 13.68 -3.05 3.05
CA VAL A 21 13.49 -2.32 4.31
C VAL A 21 12.48 -3.04 5.20
N PHE A 22 11.32 -3.41 4.67
CA PHE A 22 10.25 -4.03 5.46
C PHE A 22 10.57 -5.48 5.85
N GLU A 23 11.26 -6.24 5.00
CA GLU A 23 11.75 -7.57 5.35
C GLU A 23 12.78 -7.52 6.50
N LYS A 24 13.65 -6.49 6.52
CA LYS A 24 14.57 -6.26 7.65
C LYS A 24 13.84 -5.92 8.96
N ASP A 25 12.66 -5.33 8.86
CA ASP A 25 11.79 -5.02 10.00
C ASP A 25 10.94 -6.22 10.45
N GLY A 26 11.01 -7.35 9.73
CA GLY A 26 10.35 -8.60 10.09
C GLY A 26 9.02 -8.86 9.36
N TYR A 27 8.63 -8.01 8.41
CA TYR A 27 7.41 -8.16 7.63
C TYR A 27 7.60 -9.10 6.44
N GLU A 28 6.58 -9.91 6.13
CA GLU A 28 6.54 -10.67 4.89
C GLU A 28 6.06 -9.74 3.76
N THR A 29 6.95 -9.43 2.80
CA THR A 29 6.66 -8.37 1.82
C THR A 29 6.58 -8.88 0.38
N TYR A 30 5.47 -8.57 -0.28
CA TYR A 30 5.20 -8.86 -1.69
C TYR A 30 5.30 -7.58 -2.53
N GLU A 31 5.54 -7.76 -3.83
CA GLU A 31 5.69 -6.66 -4.79
C GLU A 31 4.75 -6.84 -5.99
N ALA A 32 4.14 -5.74 -6.43
CA ALA A 32 3.38 -5.68 -7.68
C ALA A 32 3.77 -4.46 -8.50
N ALA A 33 4.09 -4.68 -9.78
CA ALA A 33 4.44 -3.61 -10.71
C ALA A 33 3.21 -2.95 -11.37
N ASN A 34 2.02 -3.52 -11.18
CA ASN A 34 0.77 -3.06 -11.78
C ASN A 34 -0.45 -3.60 -11.02
N GLY A 35 -1.63 -3.06 -11.33
CA GLY A 35 -2.87 -3.41 -10.65
C GLY A 35 -3.34 -4.85 -10.85
N GLN A 36 -3.13 -5.46 -12.03
CA GLN A 36 -3.48 -6.86 -12.24
C GLN A 36 -2.68 -7.77 -11.31
N LYS A 37 -1.36 -7.55 -11.20
CA LYS A 37 -0.52 -8.32 -10.30
C LYS A 37 -0.86 -8.05 -8.84
N ALA A 38 -1.20 -6.81 -8.50
CA ALA A 38 -1.62 -6.44 -7.15
C ALA A 38 -2.90 -7.20 -6.74
N LEU A 39 -3.93 -7.19 -7.58
CA LEU A 39 -5.18 -7.93 -7.33
C LEU A 39 -4.95 -9.44 -7.20
N GLN A 40 -4.09 -10.02 -8.04
CA GLN A 40 -3.73 -11.43 -7.92
C GLN A 40 -3.11 -11.76 -6.56
N ILE A 41 -2.17 -10.93 -6.08
CA ILE A 41 -1.51 -11.14 -4.78
C ILE A 41 -2.49 -10.90 -3.63
N LEU A 42 -3.38 -9.90 -3.75
CA LEU A 42 -4.42 -9.63 -2.76
C LEU A 42 -5.35 -10.84 -2.55
N GLU A 43 -5.65 -11.57 -3.62
CA GLU A 43 -6.48 -12.77 -3.58
C GLU A 43 -5.74 -14.01 -3.10
N SER A 44 -4.44 -14.17 -3.41
CA SER A 44 -3.70 -15.39 -3.06
C SER A 44 -3.03 -15.31 -1.69
N GLU A 45 -2.46 -14.16 -1.33
CA GLU A 45 -1.61 -14.02 -0.15
C GLU A 45 -2.31 -13.35 1.02
N HIS A 46 -3.41 -12.64 0.74
CA HIS A 46 -4.20 -11.87 1.71
C HIS A 46 -3.32 -10.97 2.60
N PRO A 47 -2.62 -9.98 2.03
CA PRO A 47 -1.79 -9.07 2.81
C PRO A 47 -2.64 -8.25 3.79
N ASP A 48 -2.04 -7.93 4.95
CA ASP A 48 -2.68 -7.13 6.00
C ASP A 48 -2.73 -5.65 5.62
N LEU A 49 -1.69 -5.18 4.93
CA LEU A 49 -1.55 -3.79 4.50
C LEU A 49 -0.96 -3.69 3.08
N VAL A 50 -1.48 -2.76 2.30
CA VAL A 50 -0.98 -2.39 0.96
C VAL A 50 -0.41 -0.99 0.99
N LEU A 51 0.79 -0.81 0.46
CA LEU A 51 1.33 0.48 0.05
C LEU A 51 1.06 0.65 -1.45
N LEU A 52 0.14 1.54 -1.78
CA LEU A 52 -0.40 1.69 -3.13
C LEU A 52 0.02 3.03 -3.74
N ASP A 53 0.83 2.98 -4.79
CA ASP A 53 1.07 4.14 -5.64
C ASP A 53 -0.17 4.50 -6.47
N MET A 54 -0.52 5.78 -6.48
CA MET A 54 -1.65 6.28 -7.26
C MET A 54 -1.35 6.39 -8.74
N LYS A 55 -0.10 6.65 -9.11
CA LYS A 55 0.32 6.79 -10.50
C LYS A 55 0.96 5.52 -11.03
N ILE A 56 0.14 4.61 -11.55
CA ILE A 56 0.61 3.42 -12.26
C ILE A 56 0.20 3.55 -13.73
N PRO A 57 1.13 3.44 -14.70
CA PRO A 57 0.77 3.43 -16.12
C PRO A 57 -0.21 2.30 -16.45
N GLY A 58 -1.39 2.64 -16.98
CA GLY A 58 -2.35 1.68 -17.54
C GLY A 58 -3.48 1.23 -16.59
N MET A 59 -3.39 1.47 -15.29
CA MET A 59 -4.49 1.30 -14.33
C MET A 59 -4.25 2.25 -13.16
N ASP A 60 -5.17 3.19 -12.93
CA ASP A 60 -5.00 4.18 -11.86
C ASP A 60 -5.10 3.48 -10.49
N GLY A 61 -4.25 3.84 -9.52
CA GLY A 61 -4.27 3.22 -8.20
C GLY A 61 -5.65 3.29 -7.52
N ILE A 62 -6.42 4.33 -7.82
CA ILE A 62 -7.81 4.46 -7.36
C ILE A 62 -8.72 3.31 -7.84
N GLU A 63 -8.49 2.78 -9.05
CA GLU A 63 -9.26 1.68 -9.61
C GLU A 63 -9.00 0.38 -8.84
N ILE A 64 -7.73 0.13 -8.47
CA ILE A 64 -7.36 -1.01 -7.61
C ILE A 64 -8.09 -0.90 -6.27
N LEU A 65 -8.11 0.29 -5.66
CA LEU A 65 -8.81 0.51 -4.39
C LEU A 65 -10.33 0.30 -4.54
N ARG A 66 -10.95 0.76 -5.63
CA ARG A 66 -12.37 0.52 -5.92
C ARG A 66 -12.65 -0.99 -6.06
N GLU A 67 -11.83 -1.71 -6.80
CA GLU A 67 -11.93 -3.17 -6.95
C GLU A 67 -11.81 -3.90 -5.62
N MET A 68 -10.85 -3.51 -4.77
CA MET A 68 -10.70 -4.06 -3.43
C MET A 68 -11.98 -3.91 -2.61
N ARG A 69 -12.64 -2.74 -2.68
CA ARG A 69 -13.90 -2.49 -1.96
C ARG A 69 -15.09 -3.22 -2.56
N GLN A 70 -15.17 -3.36 -3.88
CA GLN A 70 -16.20 -4.17 -4.54
C GLN A 70 -16.10 -5.65 -4.18
N ARG A 71 -14.87 -6.16 -4.01
CA ARG A 71 -14.59 -7.54 -3.59
C ARG A 71 -14.61 -7.74 -2.07
N GLU A 72 -15.05 -6.73 -1.31
CA GLU A 72 -15.11 -6.73 0.17
C GLU A 72 -13.78 -7.12 0.84
N MET A 73 -12.65 -6.80 0.20
CA MET A 73 -11.32 -7.05 0.75
C MET A 73 -11.09 -6.18 1.98
N LYS A 74 -10.69 -6.81 3.09
CA LYS A 74 -10.46 -6.17 4.39
C LYS A 74 -9.06 -5.58 4.55
N THR A 75 -8.19 -5.79 3.57
CA THR A 75 -6.83 -5.25 3.57
C THR A 75 -6.83 -3.73 3.69
N ASP A 76 -5.98 -3.22 4.57
CA ASP A 76 -5.77 -1.79 4.75
C ASP A 76 -4.90 -1.21 3.65
N VAL A 77 -5.08 0.08 3.38
CA VAL A 77 -4.41 0.75 2.26
C VAL A 77 -3.78 2.05 2.71
N PHE A 78 -2.46 2.13 2.52
CA PHE A 78 -1.66 3.34 2.63
C PHE A 78 -1.31 3.81 1.22
N LEU A 79 -1.58 5.08 0.93
CA LEU A 79 -1.36 5.63 -0.39
C LEU A 79 0.03 6.22 -0.51
N MET A 80 0.65 6.07 -1.68
CA MET A 80 1.82 6.83 -2.11
C MET A 80 1.38 7.68 -3.30
N THR A 81 1.65 8.98 -3.29
CA THR A 81 1.12 9.90 -4.30
C THR A 81 2.04 11.09 -4.54
N ALA A 82 2.02 11.67 -5.73
CA ALA A 82 2.74 12.89 -6.03
C ALA A 82 2.05 14.13 -5.42
N TYR A 83 2.81 15.21 -5.22
CA TYR A 83 2.27 16.46 -4.72
C TYR A 83 1.18 17.03 -5.66
N GLY A 84 0.03 17.42 -5.10
CA GLY A 84 -1.05 18.09 -5.85
C GLY A 84 -2.30 17.25 -6.15
N GLU A 85 -2.36 15.99 -5.72
CA GLU A 85 -3.48 15.07 -6.02
C GLU A 85 -4.59 15.08 -4.95
N MET A 86 -5.01 16.27 -4.51
CA MET A 86 -5.96 16.38 -3.40
C MET A 86 -7.32 15.72 -3.64
N GLU A 87 -7.83 15.75 -4.87
CA GLU A 87 -9.11 15.12 -5.20
C GLU A 87 -9.02 13.59 -5.15
N LEU A 88 -7.94 13.01 -5.68
CA LEU A 88 -7.69 11.57 -5.61
C LEU A 88 -7.51 11.10 -4.17
N ILE A 89 -6.80 11.87 -3.33
CA ILE A 89 -6.64 11.55 -1.90
C ILE A 89 -7.99 11.58 -1.19
N LYS A 90 -8.86 12.57 -1.48
CA LYS A 90 -10.21 12.64 -0.90
C LYS A 90 -11.04 11.44 -1.31
N GLU A 91 -11.00 11.08 -2.59
CA GLU A 91 -11.72 9.92 -3.08
C GLU A 91 -11.23 8.64 -2.40
N ALA A 92 -9.92 8.41 -2.38
CA ALA A 92 -9.34 7.23 -1.76
C ALA A 92 -9.64 7.11 -0.26
N LYS A 93 -9.66 8.24 0.46
CA LYS A 93 -10.14 8.27 1.86
C LYS A 93 -11.61 7.86 1.99
N SER A 94 -12.48 8.29 1.07
CA SER A 94 -13.89 7.85 1.06
C SER A 94 -14.04 6.35 0.78
N LEU A 95 -13.08 5.77 0.06
CA LEU A 95 -12.95 4.32 -0.16
C LEU A 95 -12.19 3.62 0.98
N GLY A 96 -11.92 4.28 2.10
CA GLY A 96 -11.30 3.65 3.28
C GLY A 96 -9.79 3.47 3.19
N ALA A 97 -9.07 4.31 2.43
CA ALA A 97 -7.63 4.44 2.61
C ALA A 97 -7.32 5.04 3.98
N VAL A 98 -6.37 4.44 4.71
CA VAL A 98 -6.07 4.78 6.10
C VAL A 98 -5.21 6.05 6.18
N THR A 99 -4.18 6.13 5.34
CA THR A 99 -3.29 7.30 5.27
C THR A 99 -2.66 7.45 3.89
N HIS A 100 -1.86 8.50 3.71
CA HIS A 100 -1.13 8.78 2.49
C HIS A 100 0.27 9.36 2.78
N PHE A 101 1.21 9.09 1.88
CA PHE A 101 2.56 9.64 1.85
C PHE A 101 2.80 10.36 0.53
N ALA A 102 3.26 11.60 0.60
CA ALA A 102 3.62 12.36 -0.57
C ALA A 102 5.03 11.98 -1.05
N LYS A 103 5.20 11.69 -2.34
CA LYS A 103 6.49 11.51 -3.01
C LYS A 103 7.13 12.89 -3.28
N PRO A 104 8.43 13.09 -3.01
CA PRO A 104 9.34 12.16 -2.34
C PRO A 104 9.03 12.04 -0.84
N PHE A 105 9.06 10.81 -0.32
CA PHE A 105 8.83 10.51 1.09
C PHE A 105 10.11 10.07 1.79
N ASP A 106 10.14 10.25 3.10
CA ASP A 106 11.16 9.68 3.97
C ASP A 106 10.77 8.24 4.37
N ILE A 107 11.68 7.29 4.17
CA ILE A 107 11.47 5.88 4.45
C ILE A 107 11.26 5.64 5.94
N ASP A 108 11.99 6.34 6.82
CA ASP A 108 11.84 6.16 8.26
C ASP A 108 10.48 6.63 8.77
N THR A 109 9.90 7.65 8.12
CA THR A 109 8.52 8.07 8.35
C THR A 109 7.52 6.97 7.95
N VAL A 110 7.71 6.33 6.79
CA VAL A 110 6.83 5.23 6.33
C VAL A 110 6.92 4.03 7.28
N ARG A 111 8.14 3.60 7.63
CA ARG A 111 8.39 2.48 8.55
C ARG A 111 7.75 2.72 9.91
N SER A 112 7.97 3.90 10.48
CA SER A 112 7.42 4.25 11.80
C SER A 112 5.90 4.19 11.79
N ARG A 113 5.26 4.71 10.73
CA ARG A 113 3.80 4.69 10.63
C ARG A 113 3.23 3.28 10.44
N ILE A 114 3.90 2.41 9.70
CA ILE A 114 3.48 0.99 9.54
C ILE A 114 3.57 0.26 10.88
N ARG A 115 4.68 0.44 11.60
CA ARG A 115 4.84 -0.16 12.93
C ARG A 115 3.76 0.32 13.90
N GLU A 116 3.54 1.63 14.00
CA GLU A 116 2.47 2.19 14.83
C GLU A 116 1.10 1.62 14.47
N PHE A 117 0.82 1.47 13.17
CA PHE A 117 -0.46 0.94 12.70
C PHE A 117 -0.70 -0.52 13.11
N PHE A 118 0.34 -1.37 13.08
CA PHE A 118 0.22 -2.74 13.57
C PHE A 118 0.18 -2.82 15.10
N ASP A 119 0.98 -2.00 15.81
CA ASP A 119 0.93 -1.90 17.27
C ASP A 119 -0.49 -1.48 17.76
N GLU A 120 -1.12 -0.52 17.07
CA GLU A 120 -2.50 -0.06 17.32
C GLU A 120 -3.52 -1.21 17.14
N LYS A 121 -3.28 -2.11 16.17
CA LYS A 121 -4.16 -3.25 15.87
C LYS A 121 -4.00 -4.42 16.84
N ASP A 122 -2.78 -4.72 17.26
CA ASP A 122 -2.51 -5.80 18.22
C ASP A 122 -2.99 -5.46 19.64
N GLY A 123 -3.10 -4.16 19.95
CA GLY A 123 -3.63 -3.66 21.22
C GLY A 123 -5.16 -3.60 21.32
N MET A 124 -5.91 -3.87 20.23
CA MET A 124 -7.38 -3.87 20.18
C MET A 124 -7.96 -5.29 20.27
#